data_AF-A0A1B7MJB2-F1
#
_entry.id   AF-A0A1B7MJB2-F1
#
_cell.length_a   1.000
_cell.length_b   1.000
_cell.length_c   1.000
_cell.angle_alpha   90.00
_cell.angle_beta   90.00
_cell.angle_gamma   90.00
#
_symmetry.space_group_name_H-M   'P 1'
#
loop_
_entity.id
_entity.type
_entity.pdbx_description
1 polymer ?
#
loop_
_entity_poly.entity_id
_entity_poly.type
_entity_poly.pdbx_seq_one_letter_code
_entity_poly.pdbx_strand_id
1 'polypeptide(L)'
;MSWGLNNLWVNGTEGEYSVKHSSCPVNDFQDRGTSAAGEDALCQNLFHTHETFPFFAFGILQCRQALHSARIQMQRSAFDCDAKLLLTIDQGMLREAAQEEERNILTSQPAIAILRMLVYAAAGRVMDSDHSHYQLQSQIWSTTIYMNPPSLWITINLCDLHNPLVQVLAGCEINMDALSSVVGPSKEERARNIAHDPYAAAKFFHFTIQAVLETLYCTCQTSSYL
;
A
#
# COMPACT_ATOMS: atom_id res chain seq x y z
N MET A 1 -7.36 -4.27 -30.78
CA MET A 1 -8.72 -4.83 -30.60
C MET A 1 -8.89 -5.10 -29.12
N SER A 2 -9.55 -4.19 -28.40
CA SER A 2 -9.71 -4.29 -26.96
C SER A 2 -11.11 -4.83 -26.64
N TRP A 3 -11.16 -5.71 -25.64
CA TRP A 3 -12.36 -6.45 -25.22
C TRP A 3 -12.85 -5.86 -23.91
N GLY A 4 -14.15 -5.59 -23.79
CA GLY A 4 -14.79 -5.18 -22.53
C GLY A 4 -15.97 -6.09 -22.23
N LEU A 5 -16.02 -6.63 -21.01
CA LEU A 5 -17.15 -7.43 -20.51
C LEU A 5 -18.13 -6.48 -19.83
N ASN A 6 -19.35 -6.42 -20.36
CA ASN A 6 -20.41 -5.62 -19.77
C ASN A 6 -21.34 -6.55 -18.98
N ASN A 7 -21.36 -6.40 -17.66
CA ASN A 7 -22.20 -7.20 -16.77
C ASN A 7 -23.65 -6.69 -16.82
N LEU A 8 -24.60 -7.56 -17.21
CA LEU A 8 -26.02 -7.22 -17.32
C LEU A 8 -26.78 -7.49 -16.01
N TRP A 9 -26.19 -7.12 -14.88
CA TRP A 9 -26.71 -7.41 -13.55
C TRP A 9 -28.02 -6.65 -13.27
N VAL A 10 -29.11 -7.38 -13.02
CA VAL A 10 -30.39 -6.80 -12.60
C VAL A 10 -30.99 -7.66 -11.48
N ASN A 11 -31.37 -7.02 -10.37
CA ASN A 11 -32.12 -7.61 -9.25
C ASN A 11 -31.42 -8.75 -8.48
N GLY A 12 -30.11 -8.65 -8.25
CA GLY A 12 -29.41 -9.45 -7.22
C GLY A 12 -29.12 -10.91 -7.58
N THR A 13 -29.38 -11.33 -8.82
CA THR A 13 -28.90 -12.61 -9.38
C THR A 13 -27.89 -12.31 -10.51
N GLU A 14 -26.74 -12.99 -10.51
CA GLU A 14 -25.68 -12.81 -11.51
C GLU A 14 -26.24 -13.01 -12.93
N GLY A 15 -26.09 -12.00 -13.79
CA GLY A 15 -26.64 -11.95 -15.14
C GLY A 15 -25.61 -12.33 -16.20
N GLU A 16 -26.05 -12.51 -17.45
CA GLU A 16 -25.15 -12.81 -18.57
C GLU A 16 -24.18 -11.66 -18.87
N TYR A 17 -22.99 -12.03 -19.35
CA TYR A 17 -21.97 -11.09 -19.79
C TYR A 17 -22.06 -10.90 -21.30
N SER A 18 -22.17 -9.64 -21.75
CA SER A 18 -22.07 -9.32 -23.17
C SER A 18 -20.69 -8.76 -23.50
N VAL A 19 -20.10 -9.26 -24.59
CA VAL A 19 -18.82 -8.78 -25.11
C VAL A 19 -19.09 -7.67 -26.12
N LYS A 20 -18.60 -6.46 -25.85
CA LYS A 20 -18.64 -5.36 -26.82
C LYS A 20 -17.30 -5.18 -27.51
N HIS A 21 -17.35 -4.98 -28.82
CA HIS A 21 -16.20 -4.67 -29.66
C HIS A 21 -16.14 -3.16 -29.92
N SER A 22 -15.01 -2.52 -29.59
CA SER A 22 -14.74 -1.11 -29.88
C SER A 22 -13.30 -0.91 -30.34
N SER A 23 -13.10 0.06 -31.24
CA SER A 23 -11.79 0.53 -31.70
C SER A 23 -11.19 1.63 -30.81
N CYS A 24 -11.90 2.07 -29.77
CA CYS A 24 -11.43 3.02 -28.76
C CYS A 24 -11.29 2.32 -27.39
N PRO A 25 -10.30 2.68 -26.55
CA PRO A 25 -10.16 2.14 -25.19
C PRO A 25 -11.44 2.39 -24.40
N VAL A 26 -11.94 1.35 -23.73
CA VAL A 26 -13.11 1.44 -22.85
C VAL A 26 -12.65 2.16 -21.58
N ASN A 27 -13.29 3.29 -21.29
CA ASN A 27 -13.12 3.95 -20.02
C ASN A 27 -13.98 3.23 -18.98
N ASP A 28 -13.39 2.32 -18.21
CA ASP A 28 -14.07 1.65 -17.08
C ASP A 28 -14.29 2.61 -15.90
N PHE A 29 -13.71 3.81 -15.95
CA PHE A 29 -13.99 4.87 -15.00
C PHE A 29 -15.27 5.59 -15.44
N GLN A 30 -16.38 5.26 -14.79
CA GLN A 30 -17.68 5.88 -15.01
C GLN A 30 -17.57 7.41 -15.06
N ASP A 31 -17.91 7.96 -16.22
CA ASP A 31 -18.29 9.36 -16.35
C ASP A 31 -19.60 9.52 -15.57
N ARG A 32 -19.57 10.16 -14.39
CA ARG A 32 -20.77 10.37 -13.55
C ARG A 32 -21.64 11.47 -14.15
N GLY A 33 -22.19 11.20 -15.34
CA GLY A 33 -23.30 11.92 -15.95
C GLY A 33 -24.61 11.19 -15.63
N THR A 34 -25.31 11.67 -14.61
CA THR A 34 -26.77 11.59 -14.41
C THR A 34 -27.46 10.21 -14.54
N SER A 35 -27.85 9.64 -13.38
CA SER A 35 -29.25 9.22 -13.08
C SER A 35 -29.41 7.95 -12.22
N ALA A 36 -28.36 7.27 -11.76
CA ALA A 36 -28.52 6.13 -10.84
C ALA A 36 -27.49 6.06 -9.69
N ALA A 37 -26.58 7.05 -9.59
CA ALA A 37 -25.43 7.06 -8.69
C ALA A 37 -25.66 7.87 -7.40
N GLY A 38 -26.87 7.82 -6.83
CA GLY A 38 -27.21 8.63 -5.65
C GLY A 38 -26.57 8.12 -4.36
N GLU A 39 -26.73 6.83 -4.05
CA GLU A 39 -26.41 6.31 -2.71
C GLU A 39 -25.00 5.67 -2.64
N ASP A 40 -24.57 4.92 -3.65
CA ASP A 40 -23.25 4.26 -3.65
C ASP A 40 -22.09 5.24 -3.82
N ALA A 41 -22.30 6.33 -4.56
CA ALA A 41 -21.34 7.42 -4.71
C ALA A 41 -21.16 8.21 -3.40
N LEU A 42 -22.24 8.39 -2.64
CA LEU A 42 -22.19 9.02 -1.31
C LEU A 42 -21.43 8.15 -0.34
N CYS A 43 -21.71 6.83 -0.30
CA CYS A 43 -21.02 5.87 0.56
C CYS A 43 -19.52 5.78 0.28
N GLN A 44 -19.11 5.76 -0.98
CA GLN A 44 -17.68 5.72 -1.33
C GLN A 44 -16.95 7.01 -0.91
N ASN A 45 -17.59 8.17 -1.10
CA ASN A 45 -17.04 9.47 -0.67
C ASN A 45 -16.93 9.60 0.85
N LEU A 46 -17.84 8.97 1.60
CA LEU A 46 -17.86 9.02 3.07
C LEU A 46 -16.62 8.38 3.70
N PHE A 47 -16.10 7.27 3.18
CA PHE A 47 -15.03 6.53 3.87
C PHE A 47 -13.62 7.05 3.62
N HIS A 48 -13.30 7.50 2.41
CA HIS A 48 -11.95 7.95 2.11
C HIS A 48 -11.66 9.39 2.56
N THR A 49 -12.70 10.21 2.71
CA THR A 49 -12.58 11.58 3.26
C THR A 49 -12.75 11.64 4.78
N HIS A 50 -13.12 10.53 5.42
CA HIS A 50 -13.29 10.49 6.87
C HIS A 50 -11.95 10.54 7.59
N GLU A 51 -11.75 11.54 8.45
CA GLU A 51 -10.46 11.88 9.08
C GLU A 51 -9.73 10.68 9.72
N THR A 52 -10.47 9.76 10.34
CA THR A 52 -9.87 8.64 11.10
C THR A 52 -10.03 7.27 10.44
N PHE A 53 -10.93 7.13 9.47
CA PHE A 53 -11.30 5.80 8.96
C PHE A 53 -10.13 5.12 8.23
N PRO A 54 -9.38 5.80 7.34
CA PRO A 54 -8.20 5.21 6.71
C PRO A 54 -7.18 4.68 7.72
N PHE A 55 -6.93 5.42 8.81
CA PHE A 55 -6.01 5.01 9.87
C PHE A 55 -6.52 3.79 10.63
N PHE A 56 -7.80 3.75 11.00
CA PHE A 56 -8.40 2.59 11.66
C PHE A 56 -8.39 1.35 10.75
N ALA A 57 -8.82 1.50 9.50
CA ALA A 57 -8.83 0.40 8.53
C ALA A 57 -7.42 -0.14 8.30
N PHE A 58 -6.44 0.73 8.11
CA PHE A 58 -5.03 0.36 7.97
C PHE A 58 -4.50 -0.35 9.22
N GLY A 59 -4.79 0.18 10.41
CA GLY A 59 -4.42 -0.44 11.69
C GLY A 59 -5.02 -1.84 11.85
N ILE A 60 -6.28 -2.04 11.48
CA ILE A 60 -6.93 -3.36 11.49
C ILE A 60 -6.18 -4.32 10.56
N LEU A 61 -5.80 -3.89 9.36
CA LEU A 61 -5.04 -4.71 8.42
C LEU A 61 -3.66 -5.10 8.98
N GLN A 62 -2.93 -4.14 9.55
CA GLN A 62 -1.64 -4.40 10.20
C GLN A 62 -1.79 -5.36 11.40
N CYS A 63 -2.79 -5.14 12.26
CA CYS A 63 -3.08 -6.04 13.38
C CYS A 63 -3.40 -7.46 12.90
N ARG A 64 -4.20 -7.61 11.83
CA ARG A 64 -4.50 -8.93 11.26
C ARG A 64 -3.24 -9.63 10.74
N GLN A 65 -2.35 -8.92 10.07
CA GLN A 65 -1.07 -9.47 9.61
C GLN A 65 -0.16 -9.86 10.77
N ALA A 66 -0.04 -9.00 11.79
CA ALA A 66 0.75 -9.27 12.99
C ALA A 66 0.24 -10.50 13.74
N LEU A 67 -1.08 -10.59 13.96
CA LEU A 67 -1.71 -11.73 14.62
C LEU A 67 -1.55 -13.03 13.82
N HIS A 68 -1.66 -12.96 12.49
CA HIS A 68 -1.40 -14.10 11.63
C HIS A 68 0.05 -14.59 11.75
N SER A 69 1.01 -13.65 11.77
CA SER A 69 2.43 -13.96 11.97
C SER A 69 2.70 -14.57 13.34
N ALA A 70 2.13 -13.99 14.40
CA ALA A 70 2.26 -14.46 15.78
C ALA A 70 1.67 -15.86 15.94
N ARG A 71 0.52 -16.15 15.32
CA ARG A 71 -0.09 -17.50 15.32
C ARG A 71 0.88 -18.56 14.80
N ILE A 72 1.60 -18.28 13.71
CA ILE A 72 2.59 -19.22 13.15
C ILE A 72 3.73 -19.45 14.15
N GLN A 73 4.16 -18.41 14.88
CA GLN A 73 5.21 -18.55 15.90
C GLN A 73 4.75 -19.38 17.10
N MET A 74 3.51 -19.18 17.55
CA MET A 74 2.92 -19.93 18.67
C MET A 74 2.78 -21.42 18.35
N GLN A 75 2.74 -21.80 17.08
CA GLN A 75 2.70 -23.21 16.66
C GLN A 75 4.08 -23.90 16.67
N ARG A 76 5.16 -23.17 16.96
CA ARG A 76 6.51 -23.77 17.05
C ARG A 76 6.65 -24.56 18.35
N SER A 77 7.35 -25.69 18.29
CA SER A 77 7.62 -26.55 19.45
C SER A 77 8.39 -25.85 20.57
N ALA A 78 9.18 -24.82 20.26
CA ALA A 78 9.94 -24.04 21.24
C ALA A 78 9.10 -23.01 22.01
N PHE A 79 7.85 -22.76 21.58
CA PHE A 79 7.03 -21.65 22.11
C PHE A 79 6.88 -21.68 23.63
N ASP A 80 6.58 -22.85 24.22
CA ASP A 80 6.39 -22.95 25.68
C ASP A 80 7.68 -22.68 26.47
N CYS A 81 8.84 -23.01 25.88
CA CYS A 81 10.14 -22.72 26.48
C CYS A 81 10.42 -21.22 26.40
N ASP A 82 10.25 -20.63 25.23
CA ASP A 82 10.47 -19.20 24.99
C ASP A 82 9.53 -18.37 25.88
N ALA A 83 8.25 -18.74 25.96
CA ALA A 83 7.26 -18.05 26.79
C ALA A 83 7.66 -18.03 28.29
N LYS A 84 8.18 -19.15 28.82
CA LYS A 84 8.67 -19.20 30.21
C LYS A 84 9.87 -18.29 30.42
N LEU A 85 10.77 -18.21 29.45
CA LEU A 85 11.92 -17.30 29.52
C LEU A 85 11.48 -15.83 29.41
N LEU A 86 10.48 -15.53 28.58
CA LEU A 86 9.95 -14.16 28.48
C LEU A 86 9.29 -13.70 29.79
N LEU A 87 8.69 -14.61 30.56
CA LEU A 87 8.11 -14.28 31.87
C LEU A 87 9.16 -13.88 32.92
N THR A 88 10.45 -14.18 32.70
CA THR A 88 11.51 -13.75 33.61
C THR A 88 11.99 -12.32 33.34
N ILE A 89 11.50 -11.67 32.28
CA ILE A 89 11.91 -10.32 31.90
C ILE A 89 11.31 -9.32 32.89
N ASP A 90 12.16 -8.52 33.52
CA ASP A 90 11.75 -7.40 34.36
C ASP A 90 12.03 -6.04 33.69
N GLN A 91 11.57 -4.96 34.34
CA GLN A 91 11.79 -3.60 33.84
C GLN A 91 13.27 -3.18 33.88
N GLY A 92 14.07 -3.74 34.79
CA GLY A 92 15.49 -3.45 34.91
C GLY A 92 16.27 -3.95 33.70
N MET A 93 16.02 -5.21 33.30
CA MET A 93 16.58 -5.84 32.10
C MET A 93 16.24 -5.06 30.83
N LEU A 94 14.99 -4.58 30.72
CA LEU A 94 14.58 -3.75 29.57
C LEU A 94 15.30 -2.40 29.53
N ARG A 95 15.51 -1.76 30.69
CA ARG A 95 16.26 -0.49 30.76
C ARG A 95 17.73 -0.68 30.43
N GLU A 96 18.35 -1.75 30.91
CA GLU A 96 19.73 -2.11 30.59
C GLU A 96 19.88 -2.36 29.09
N ALA A 97 19.00 -3.19 28.51
CA ALA A 97 19.00 -3.47 27.07
C ALA A 97 18.82 -2.20 26.22
N ALA A 98 17.97 -1.26 26.65
CA ALA A 98 17.80 0.03 25.96
C ALA A 98 19.08 0.88 25.99
N GLN A 99 19.80 0.89 27.13
CA GLN A 99 21.10 1.59 27.23
C GLN A 99 22.19 0.92 26.38
N GLU A 100 22.18 -0.42 26.29
CA GLU A 100 23.08 -1.17 25.40
C GLU A 100 22.80 -0.85 23.94
N GLU A 101 21.52 -0.79 23.54
CA GLU A 101 21.09 -0.46 22.19
C GLU A 101 21.47 0.98 21.80
N GLU A 102 21.32 1.97 22.69
CA GLU A 102 21.75 3.35 22.47
C GLU A 102 23.26 3.45 22.21
N ARG A 103 24.05 2.55 22.82
CA ARG A 103 25.49 2.43 22.61
C ARG A 103 25.86 1.56 21.40
N ASN A 104 24.89 1.06 20.65
CA ASN A 104 25.06 0.11 19.55
C ASN A 104 25.76 -1.20 19.96
N ILE A 105 25.51 -1.67 21.19
CA ILE A 105 26.06 -2.92 21.73
C ILE A 105 24.98 -4.00 21.67
N LEU A 106 25.38 -5.24 21.41
CA LEU A 106 24.46 -6.39 21.47
C LEU A 106 23.99 -6.62 22.90
N THR A 107 22.71 -6.94 23.05
CA THR A 107 22.12 -7.14 24.36
C THR A 107 22.78 -8.29 25.12
N SER A 108 23.20 -8.05 26.36
CA SER A 108 23.85 -9.07 27.20
C SER A 108 22.87 -10.11 27.74
N GLN A 109 21.57 -9.76 27.78
CA GLN A 109 20.50 -10.58 28.35
C GLN A 109 19.89 -11.55 27.31
N PRO A 110 19.97 -12.88 27.49
CA PRO A 110 19.46 -13.85 26.51
C PRO A 110 17.94 -13.82 26.36
N ALA A 111 17.19 -13.55 27.44
CA ALA A 111 15.74 -13.41 27.40
C ALA A 111 15.30 -12.22 26.52
N ILE A 112 16.02 -11.10 26.61
CA ILE A 112 15.76 -9.92 25.76
C ILE A 112 16.14 -10.19 24.31
N ALA A 113 17.25 -10.91 24.07
CA ALA A 113 17.62 -11.30 22.71
C ALA A 113 16.54 -12.16 22.03
N ILE A 114 15.94 -13.11 22.77
CA ILE A 114 14.83 -13.94 22.30
C ILE A 114 13.56 -13.09 22.11
N LEU A 115 13.23 -12.20 23.05
CA LEU A 115 12.11 -11.26 22.89
C LEU A 115 12.24 -10.48 21.59
N ARG A 116 13.41 -9.88 21.36
CA ARG A 116 13.71 -9.09 20.18
C ARG A 116 13.57 -9.92 18.90
N MET A 117 14.10 -11.15 18.90
CA MET A 117 13.93 -12.08 17.77
C MET A 117 12.45 -12.37 17.48
N LEU A 118 11.64 -12.65 18.50
CA LEU A 118 10.22 -12.96 18.33
C LEU A 118 9.42 -11.75 17.83
N VAL A 119 9.71 -10.56 18.37
CA VAL A 119 9.11 -9.29 17.91
C VAL A 119 9.46 -9.04 16.44
N TYR A 120 10.73 -9.14 16.05
CA TYR A 120 11.13 -8.98 14.65
C TYR A 120 10.49 -10.03 13.74
N ALA A 121 10.41 -11.28 14.17
CA ALA A 121 9.76 -12.31 13.38
C ALA A 121 8.24 -12.08 13.26
N ALA A 122 7.61 -11.41 14.23
CA ALA A 122 6.18 -11.15 14.23
C ALA A 122 5.87 -9.94 13.35
N ALA A 123 6.59 -8.83 13.59
CA ALA A 123 6.58 -7.62 12.79
C ALA A 123 7.04 -7.87 11.35
N GLY A 124 7.86 -8.89 11.13
CA GLY A 124 8.44 -9.21 9.83
C GLY A 124 7.45 -9.43 8.69
N ARG A 125 6.22 -9.81 9.02
CA ARG A 125 5.15 -10.04 8.04
C ARG A 125 4.13 -8.92 7.97
N VAL A 126 4.33 -7.86 8.75
CA VAL A 126 3.50 -6.66 8.71
C VAL A 126 4.01 -5.80 7.56
N MET A 127 3.09 -5.42 6.68
CA MET A 127 3.36 -4.50 5.59
C MET A 127 3.95 -3.19 6.14
N ASP A 128 4.94 -2.66 5.45
CA ASP A 128 5.66 -1.43 5.79
C ASP A 128 6.47 -1.50 7.11
N SER A 129 6.79 -2.70 7.57
CA SER A 129 7.83 -2.90 8.59
C SER A 129 9.23 -2.82 7.98
N ASP A 130 10.24 -2.47 8.77
CA ASP A 130 11.66 -2.49 8.35
C ASP A 130 12.04 -3.83 7.70
N HIS A 131 11.55 -4.93 8.27
CA HIS A 131 11.81 -6.25 7.72
C HIS A 131 11.17 -6.46 6.34
N SER A 132 9.95 -5.95 6.10
CA SER A 132 9.33 -6.03 4.78
C SER A 132 10.16 -5.27 3.73
N HIS A 133 10.79 -4.15 4.12
CA HIS A 133 11.73 -3.40 3.27
C HIS A 133 13.00 -4.22 3.00
N TYR A 134 13.62 -4.81 4.03
CA TYR A 134 14.77 -5.70 3.86
C TYR A 134 14.45 -6.92 2.99
N GLN A 135 13.25 -7.49 3.13
CA GLN A 135 12.80 -8.61 2.32
C GLN A 135 12.68 -8.22 0.84
N LEU A 136 12.09 -7.06 0.53
CA LEU A 136 12.01 -6.54 -0.84
C LEU A 136 13.40 -6.29 -1.42
N GLN A 137 14.31 -5.69 -0.65
CA GLN A 137 15.70 -5.52 -1.07
C GLN A 137 16.35 -6.87 -1.36
N SER A 138 16.21 -7.85 -0.46
CA SER A 138 16.73 -9.20 -0.66
C SER A 138 16.15 -9.87 -1.91
N GLN A 139 14.87 -9.65 -2.22
CA GLN A 139 14.27 -10.14 -3.46
C GLN A 139 14.95 -9.53 -4.67
N ILE A 140 15.11 -8.20 -4.71
CA ILE A 140 15.80 -7.50 -5.82
C ILE A 140 17.24 -8.02 -6.00
N TRP A 141 17.99 -8.21 -4.90
CA TRP A 141 19.33 -8.79 -4.95
C TRP A 141 19.32 -10.22 -5.48
N SER A 142 18.40 -11.07 -5.00
CA SER A 142 18.30 -12.46 -5.46
C SER A 142 17.92 -12.56 -6.94
N THR A 143 17.03 -11.68 -7.42
CA THR A 143 16.65 -11.60 -8.84
C THR A 143 17.85 -11.20 -9.69
N THR A 144 18.69 -10.28 -9.22
CA THR A 144 19.92 -9.86 -9.91
C THR A 144 20.91 -11.03 -10.04
N ILE A 145 21.04 -11.87 -9.00
CA ILE A 145 21.89 -13.06 -9.06
C ILE A 145 21.33 -14.09 -10.06
N TYR A 146 20.01 -14.29 -10.07
CA TYR A 146 19.36 -15.29 -10.91
C TYR A 146 19.25 -14.88 -12.39
N MET A 147 18.85 -13.63 -12.66
CA MET A 147 18.60 -13.10 -14.01
C MET A 147 19.82 -12.39 -14.62
N ASN A 148 20.95 -12.36 -13.92
CA ASN A 148 22.07 -11.44 -14.12
C ASN A 148 21.71 -9.97 -13.78
N PRO A 149 22.73 -9.12 -13.56
CA PRO A 149 22.50 -7.71 -13.27
C PRO A 149 21.72 -7.01 -14.39
N PRO A 150 20.79 -6.11 -14.05
CA PRO A 150 20.06 -5.35 -15.04
C PRO A 150 21.01 -4.44 -15.81
N SER A 151 20.77 -4.29 -17.11
CA SER A 151 21.47 -3.31 -17.94
C SER A 151 21.08 -1.86 -17.60
N LEU A 152 19.93 -1.68 -16.95
CA LEU A 152 19.37 -0.39 -16.59
C LEU A 152 18.73 -0.47 -15.20
N TRP A 153 19.20 0.37 -14.28
CA TRP A 153 18.61 0.55 -12.95
C TRP A 153 17.95 1.92 -12.88
N ILE A 154 16.65 1.98 -12.62
CA ILE A 154 15.88 3.21 -12.51
C ILE A 154 15.20 3.26 -11.15
N THR A 155 15.28 4.43 -10.51
CA THR A 155 14.53 4.72 -9.29
C THR A 155 13.55 5.85 -9.58
N ILE A 156 12.26 5.58 -9.41
CA ILE A 156 11.19 6.55 -9.62
C ILE A 156 10.73 7.04 -8.26
N ASN A 157 11.08 8.28 -7.91
CA ASN A 157 10.65 8.90 -6.65
C ASN A 157 9.50 9.88 -6.94
N LEU A 158 8.27 9.42 -6.67
CA LEU A 158 7.06 10.21 -6.88
C LEU A 158 6.79 11.11 -5.66
N CYS A 159 6.26 12.30 -5.91
CA CYS A 159 5.85 13.24 -4.86
C CYS A 159 4.41 13.69 -5.10
N ASP A 160 3.54 13.39 -4.14
CA ASP A 160 2.12 13.72 -4.13
C ASP A 160 1.85 15.20 -3.83
N LEU A 161 2.72 15.85 -3.05
CA LEU A 161 2.57 17.26 -2.67
C LEU A 161 2.84 18.25 -3.80
N HIS A 162 3.67 17.89 -4.78
CA HIS A 162 4.11 18.82 -5.83
C HIS A 162 3.59 18.46 -7.21
N ASN A 163 2.92 17.31 -7.37
CA ASN A 163 2.40 16.88 -8.65
C ASN A 163 0.94 17.37 -8.85
N PRO A 164 0.65 18.17 -9.89
CA PRO A 164 -0.70 18.68 -10.14
C PRO A 164 -1.72 17.57 -10.40
N LEU A 165 -1.29 16.40 -10.88
CA LEU A 165 -2.17 15.26 -11.13
C LEU A 165 -2.86 14.79 -9.85
N VAL A 166 -2.17 14.82 -8.70
CA VAL A 166 -2.76 14.37 -7.42
C VAL A 166 -3.85 15.33 -6.99
N GLN A 167 -3.66 16.62 -7.26
CA GLN A 167 -4.66 17.64 -6.92
C GLN A 167 -5.90 17.50 -7.80
N VAL A 168 -5.75 17.18 -9.09
CA VAL A 168 -6.87 16.81 -9.96
C VAL A 168 -7.60 15.57 -9.44
N LEU A 169 -6.86 14.55 -9.01
CA LEU A 169 -7.45 13.33 -8.44
C LEU A 169 -8.17 13.57 -7.11
N ALA A 170 -7.74 14.58 -6.33
CA ALA A 170 -8.41 15.07 -5.13
C ALA A 170 -9.60 16.00 -5.43
N GLY A 171 -9.97 16.18 -6.70
CA GLY A 171 -11.12 16.99 -7.13
C GLY A 171 -10.83 18.47 -7.32
N CYS A 172 -9.57 18.91 -7.33
CA CYS A 172 -9.23 20.29 -7.67
C CYS A 172 -9.44 20.55 -9.16
N GLU A 173 -10.11 21.65 -9.48
CA GLU A 173 -10.25 22.11 -10.86
C GLU A 173 -8.94 22.72 -11.36
N ILE A 174 -8.09 21.90 -11.99
CA ILE A 174 -6.82 22.33 -12.59
C ILE A 174 -6.87 22.06 -14.08
N ASN A 175 -6.62 23.11 -14.87
CA ASN A 175 -6.51 22.97 -16.32
C ASN A 175 -5.15 22.36 -16.69
N MET A 176 -5.17 21.08 -17.06
CA MET A 176 -3.97 20.31 -17.43
C MET A 176 -3.36 20.75 -18.78
N ASP A 177 -4.14 21.38 -19.66
CA ASP A 177 -3.67 21.89 -20.96
C ASP A 177 -3.00 23.28 -20.84
N ALA A 178 -3.16 23.94 -19.69
CA ALA A 178 -2.68 25.31 -19.45
C ALA A 178 -1.81 25.41 -18.17
N LEU A 179 -0.93 24.43 -17.94
CA LEU A 179 -0.05 24.37 -16.75
C LEU A 179 0.97 25.52 -16.66
N SER A 180 1.21 26.26 -17.75
CA SER A 180 2.29 27.25 -17.88
C SER A 180 1.99 28.65 -17.31
N SER A 181 0.78 28.92 -16.81
CA SER A 181 0.46 30.23 -16.20
C SER A 181 -0.31 30.07 -14.89
N VAL A 182 0.43 29.86 -13.79
CA VAL A 182 0.11 30.18 -12.38
C VAL A 182 -1.39 30.29 -12.07
N VAL A 183 -2.06 29.18 -11.76
CA VAL A 183 -3.09 29.06 -10.69
C VAL A 183 -3.19 27.57 -10.31
N GLY A 184 -2.19 27.05 -9.61
CA GLY A 184 -2.33 25.80 -8.86
C GLY A 184 -2.58 26.12 -7.39
N PRO A 185 -3.20 25.21 -6.61
CA PRO A 185 -3.34 25.39 -5.17
C PRO A 185 -1.99 25.69 -4.50
N SER A 186 -2.03 26.53 -3.46
CA SER A 186 -0.83 26.89 -2.67
C SER A 186 -0.18 25.64 -2.05
N LYS A 187 1.07 25.74 -1.57
CA LYS A 187 1.76 24.60 -0.93
C LYS A 187 0.94 24.04 0.24
N GLU A 188 0.40 24.94 1.05
CA GLU A 188 -0.40 24.64 2.23
C GLU A 188 -1.74 24.00 1.84
N GLU A 189 -2.36 24.50 0.77
CA GLU A 189 -3.61 23.95 0.24
C GLU A 189 -3.42 22.57 -0.38
N ARG A 190 -2.33 22.34 -1.12
CA ARG A 190 -2.00 21.01 -1.63
C ARG A 190 -1.87 20.00 -0.52
N ALA A 191 -1.14 20.35 0.55
CA ALA A 191 -1.00 19.49 1.72
C ALA A 191 -2.34 19.22 2.41
N ARG A 192 -3.21 20.23 2.54
CA ARG A 192 -4.56 20.06 3.09
C ARG A 192 -5.43 19.15 2.24
N ASN A 193 -5.41 19.31 0.92
CA ASN A 193 -6.19 18.50 0.00
C ASN A 193 -5.80 17.02 0.10
N ILE A 194 -4.49 16.72 0.16
CA ILE A 194 -3.99 15.36 0.36
C ILE A 194 -4.35 14.80 1.74
N ALA A 195 -4.24 15.62 2.79
CA ALA A 195 -4.62 15.19 4.13
C ALA A 195 -6.12 14.90 4.25
N HIS A 196 -6.95 15.64 3.53
CA HIS A 196 -8.41 15.45 3.48
C HIS A 196 -8.82 14.25 2.62
N ASP A 197 -8.04 13.94 1.57
CA ASP A 197 -8.27 12.79 0.70
C ASP A 197 -6.96 11.99 0.47
N PRO A 198 -6.54 11.15 1.44
CA PRO A 198 -5.37 10.30 1.28
C PRO A 198 -5.58 9.23 0.19
N TYR A 199 -6.82 8.93 -0.19
CA TYR A 199 -7.10 8.00 -1.28
C TYR A 199 -6.72 8.58 -2.64
N ALA A 200 -6.91 9.88 -2.86
CA ALA A 200 -6.40 10.56 -4.06
C ALA A 200 -4.89 10.39 -4.22
N ALA A 201 -4.12 10.47 -3.13
CA ALA A 201 -2.68 10.19 -3.13
C ALA A 201 -2.37 8.73 -3.49
N ALA A 202 -3.06 7.77 -2.87
CA ALA A 202 -2.91 6.35 -3.19
C ALA A 202 -3.22 6.05 -4.67
N LYS A 203 -4.32 6.64 -5.18
CA LYS A 203 -4.73 6.54 -6.59
C LYS A 203 -3.69 7.14 -7.52
N PHE A 204 -3.09 8.27 -7.15
CA PHE A 204 -2.00 8.89 -7.91
C PHE A 204 -0.79 7.96 -8.03
N PHE A 205 -0.30 7.41 -6.92
CA PHE A 205 0.86 6.52 -6.95
C PHE A 205 0.57 5.27 -7.80
N HIS A 206 -0.59 4.65 -7.60
CA HIS A 206 -0.99 3.47 -8.35
C HIS A 206 -1.08 3.76 -9.86
N PHE A 207 -1.83 4.81 -10.23
CA PHE A 207 -1.99 5.23 -11.62
C PHE A 207 -0.65 5.57 -12.27
N THR A 208 0.20 6.34 -11.59
CA THR A 208 1.47 6.80 -12.16
C THR A 208 2.43 5.64 -12.40
N ILE A 209 2.52 4.70 -11.45
CA ILE A 209 3.35 3.50 -11.62
C ILE A 209 2.82 2.62 -12.75
N GLN A 210 1.50 2.39 -12.80
CA GLN A 210 0.90 1.61 -13.88
C GLN A 210 1.12 2.27 -15.24
N ALA A 211 0.87 3.58 -15.35
CA ALA A 211 1.10 4.33 -16.58
C ALA A 211 2.57 4.25 -17.02
N VAL A 212 3.54 4.36 -16.11
CA VAL A 212 4.97 4.19 -16.44
C VAL A 212 5.25 2.77 -16.96
N LEU A 213 4.75 1.75 -16.27
CA LEU A 213 4.96 0.34 -16.65
C LEU A 213 4.32 -0.01 -18.01
N GLU A 214 3.15 0.53 -18.29
CA GLU A 214 2.43 0.29 -19.54
C GLU A 214 3.02 1.11 -20.70
N THR A 215 3.32 2.39 -20.49
CA THR A 215 3.74 3.29 -21.57
C THR A 215 5.22 3.21 -21.89
N LEU A 216 6.10 3.10 -20.88
CA LEU A 216 7.54 3.06 -21.10
C LEU A 216 8.05 1.64 -21.35
N TYR A 217 7.43 0.63 -20.74
CA TYR A 217 7.92 -0.75 -20.78
C TYR A 217 6.97 -1.71 -21.49
N CYS A 218 5.83 -1.25 -22.00
CA CYS A 218 4.84 -2.06 -22.74
C CYS A 218 4.44 -3.34 -21.98
N THR A 219 4.44 -3.30 -20.65
CA THR A 219 4.01 -4.45 -19.85
C THR A 219 2.50 -4.54 -19.89
N CYS A 220 1.96 -5.30 -20.83
CA CYS A 220 0.53 -5.64 -20.81
C CYS A 220 0.29 -6.49 -19.56
N GLN A 221 -0.54 -6.01 -18.63
CA GLN A 221 -0.98 -6.80 -17.50
C GLN A 221 -1.86 -7.94 -18.03
N THR A 222 -1.25 -9.09 -18.35
CA THR A 222 -2.01 -10.30 -18.66
C THR A 222 -2.65 -10.73 -17.35
N SER A 223 -3.94 -10.42 -17.18
CA SER A 223 -4.72 -10.88 -16.04
C SER A 223 -4.90 -12.40 -16.13
N SER A 224 -3.86 -13.15 -15.76
CA SER A 224 -3.92 -14.58 -15.50
C SER A 224 -4.35 -14.76 -14.05
N TYR A 225 -5.67 -14.83 -13.84
CA TYR A 225 -6.25 -15.36 -12.61
C TYR A 225 -5.75 -16.79 -12.39
N LEU A 226 -5.09 -17.03 -11.26
CA LEU A 226 -4.94 -18.34 -10.63
C LEU A 226 -5.89 -18.41 -9.44
#